data_AF-A0A536JNZ4-F1
#
_entry.id   AF-A0A536JNZ4-F1
#
_cell.length_a   1.000
_cell.length_b   1.000
_cell.length_c   1.000
_cell.angle_alpha   90.00
_cell.angle_beta   90.00
_cell.angle_gamma   90.00
#
_symmetry.space_group_name_H-M   'P 1'
#
loop_
_entity.id
_entity.type
_entity.pdbx_description
1 polymer ?
#
loop_
_entity_poly.entity_id
_entity_poly.type
_entity_poly.pdbx_seq_one_letter_code
_entity_poly.pdbx_strand_id
1 'polypeptide(L)'
;MASAGPPTSTGQISPDGRWRWDGTQWVPTGQVATTRRPTRWIWWLVGGCAVLVIVAVIAGVLGLASLFTNFQRGGLSCLPSGFPSYPGATVTSENTYYGSGLPPGDTRECRMTLESTDDVSTVTAWYSSHLNSGDWKASTDAASGTIRVQNNSKASTVGNVELLGRGQHTEIRITLDS
;
A
#
# COMPACT_ATOMS: atom_id res chain seq x y z
N MET A 1 25.97 -13.16 81.80
CA MET A 1 25.70 -13.73 80.47
C MET A 1 24.88 -14.98 80.69
N ALA A 2 23.56 -14.93 80.53
CA ALA A 2 22.68 -16.07 80.79
C ALA A 2 22.37 -16.76 79.46
N SER A 3 22.96 -17.94 79.25
CA SER A 3 22.63 -18.80 78.12
C SER A 3 21.25 -19.42 78.34
N ALA A 4 20.28 -19.07 77.50
CA ALA A 4 18.97 -19.72 77.48
C ALA A 4 19.13 -21.19 77.07
N GLY A 5 18.53 -22.11 77.84
CA GLY A 5 18.55 -23.55 77.57
C GLY A 5 17.90 -23.92 76.23
N PRO A 6 18.11 -25.16 75.75
CA PRO A 6 17.60 -25.60 74.45
C PRO A 6 16.06 -25.49 74.38
N PRO A 7 15.50 -25.02 73.26
CA PRO A 7 14.06 -24.81 73.13
C PRO A 7 13.30 -26.15 73.16
N THR A 8 12.27 -26.25 74.00
CA THR A 8 11.52 -27.51 74.24
C THR A 8 10.20 -27.59 73.47
N SER A 9 9.83 -26.58 72.68
CA SER A 9 8.59 -26.60 71.89
C SER A 9 8.68 -25.84 70.57
N THR A 10 8.19 -26.46 69.50
CA THR A 10 7.98 -25.83 68.19
C THR A 10 7.07 -24.60 68.33
N GLY A 11 7.50 -23.46 67.80
CA GLY A 11 6.79 -22.18 67.95
C GLY A 11 7.29 -21.32 69.12
N GLN A 12 8.28 -21.77 69.90
CA GLN A 12 8.89 -20.95 70.94
C GLN A 12 9.52 -19.69 70.35
N ILE A 13 9.21 -18.54 70.96
CA ILE A 13 9.80 -17.25 70.60
C ILE A 13 11.02 -17.00 71.49
N SER A 14 12.10 -16.57 70.87
CA SER A 14 13.34 -16.15 71.53
C SER A 14 13.09 -14.98 72.50
N PRO A 15 13.89 -14.83 73.57
CA PRO A 15 13.70 -13.74 74.54
C PRO A 15 13.77 -12.33 73.94
N ASP A 16 14.46 -12.16 72.81
CA ASP A 16 14.57 -10.89 72.07
C ASP A 16 13.42 -10.67 71.08
N GLY A 17 12.50 -11.63 70.93
CA GLY A 17 11.31 -11.54 70.08
C GLY A 17 11.56 -11.61 68.58
N ARG A 18 12.82 -11.74 68.15
CA ARG A 18 13.24 -11.66 66.73
C ARG A 18 13.24 -13.01 66.03
N TRP A 19 13.29 -14.09 66.78
CA TRP A 19 13.40 -15.45 66.26
C TRP A 19 12.33 -16.35 66.85
N ARG A 20 11.79 -17.24 66.01
CA ARG A 20 10.89 -18.34 66.39
C ARG A 20 11.57 -19.67 66.08
N TRP A 21 11.43 -20.64 66.98
CA TRP A 21 11.92 -22.00 66.77
C TRP A 21 10.96 -22.77 65.87
N ASP A 22 11.43 -23.27 64.73
CA ASP A 22 10.60 -24.05 63.79
C ASP A 22 10.59 -25.57 64.07
N GLY A 23 11.27 -26.00 65.14
CA GLY A 23 11.47 -27.42 65.48
C GLY A 23 12.86 -27.93 65.11
N THR A 24 13.58 -27.24 64.24
CA THR A 24 14.93 -27.62 63.76
C THR A 24 15.95 -26.48 63.83
N GLN A 25 15.52 -25.23 63.65
CA GLN A 25 16.36 -24.04 63.68
C GLN A 25 15.57 -22.79 64.12
N TRP A 26 16.29 -21.74 64.50
CA TRP A 26 15.73 -20.43 64.78
C TRP A 26 15.51 -19.69 63.45
N VAL A 27 14.26 -19.38 63.11
CA VAL A 27 13.89 -18.57 61.93
C VAL A 27 13.35 -17.20 62.35
N PRO A 28 13.57 -16.13 61.57
CA PRO A 28 13.08 -14.79 61.93
C PRO A 28 11.55 -14.77 62.09
N THR A 29 11.04 -14.12 63.13
CA THR A 29 9.58 -13.89 63.32
C THR A 29 9.00 -12.97 62.26
N GLY A 30 9.82 -12.10 61.68
CA GLY A 30 9.50 -11.34 60.48
C GLY A 30 9.60 -12.24 59.26
N GLN A 31 8.51 -12.95 58.94
CA GLN A 31 8.36 -13.52 57.60
C GLN A 31 8.52 -12.38 56.60
N VAL A 32 9.64 -12.38 55.87
CA VAL A 32 9.73 -11.65 54.61
C VAL A 32 8.68 -12.30 53.73
N ALA A 33 7.49 -11.71 53.67
CA ALA A 33 6.56 -11.97 52.62
C ALA A 33 7.30 -11.60 51.34
N THR A 34 7.91 -12.58 50.67
CA THR A 34 8.26 -12.44 49.26
C THR A 34 6.94 -12.28 48.53
N THR A 35 6.51 -11.03 48.39
CA THR A 35 5.40 -10.66 47.54
C THR A 35 5.79 -11.08 46.13
N ARG A 36 5.43 -12.30 45.71
CA ARG A 36 5.44 -12.69 44.31
C ARG A 36 4.49 -11.73 43.60
N ARG A 37 5.04 -10.69 42.99
CA ARG A 37 4.26 -9.78 42.13
C ARG A 37 3.57 -10.64 41.07
N PRO A 38 2.24 -10.57 40.92
CA PRO A 38 1.54 -11.38 39.95
C PRO A 38 1.99 -10.98 38.55
N THR A 39 2.57 -11.94 37.82
CA THR A 39 3.03 -11.87 36.42
C THR A 39 1.93 -11.56 35.40
N ARG A 40 0.71 -11.23 35.86
CA ARG A 40 -0.46 -10.91 35.02
C ARG A 40 -0.29 -9.60 34.24
N TRP A 41 0.55 -8.68 34.70
CA TRP A 41 0.80 -7.42 33.99
C TRP A 41 1.66 -7.61 32.72
N ILE A 42 2.61 -8.53 32.75
CA ILE A 42 3.44 -8.88 31.59
C ILE A 42 2.58 -9.54 30.50
N TRP A 43 1.59 -10.33 30.90
CA TRP A 43 0.60 -10.92 29.97
C TRP A 43 -0.25 -9.86 29.25
N TRP A 44 -0.55 -8.74 29.89
CA TRP A 44 -1.25 -7.62 29.25
C TRP A 44 -0.37 -6.86 28.25
N LEU A 45 0.93 -6.71 28.53
CA LEU A 45 1.88 -6.10 27.60
C LEU A 45 2.12 -6.95 26.34
N VAL A 46 2.21 -8.28 26.50
CA VAL A 46 2.35 -9.21 25.36
C VAL A 46 1.06 -9.26 24.53
N GLY A 47 -0.10 -9.30 25.19
CA GLY A 47 -1.40 -9.26 24.49
C GLY A 47 -1.59 -7.97 23.69
N GLY A 48 -1.24 -6.81 24.26
CA GLY A 48 -1.32 -5.52 23.58
C GLY A 48 -0.36 -5.43 22.37
N CYS A 49 0.89 -5.87 22.52
CA CYS A 49 1.83 -5.90 21.40
C CYS A 49 1.39 -6.84 20.27
N ALA A 50 0.86 -8.02 20.60
CA ALA A 50 0.37 -8.97 19.60
C ALA A 50 -0.77 -8.37 18.78
N VAL A 51 -1.71 -7.66 19.42
CA VAL A 51 -2.81 -6.97 18.72
C VAL A 51 -2.29 -5.87 17.80
N LEU A 52 -1.32 -5.06 18.24
CA LEU A 52 -0.73 -4.01 17.41
C LEU A 52 -0.01 -4.56 16.18
N VAL A 53 0.74 -5.67 16.34
CA VAL A 53 1.41 -6.34 15.21
C VAL A 53 0.38 -6.89 14.22
N ILE A 54 -0.71 -7.51 14.70
CA ILE A 54 -1.78 -8.02 13.85
C ILE A 54 -2.45 -6.87 13.08
N VAL A 55 -2.77 -5.76 13.74
CA VAL A 55 -3.37 -4.58 13.10
C VAL A 55 -2.42 -3.99 12.04
N ALA A 56 -1.13 -3.88 12.34
CA ALA A 56 -0.14 -3.38 11.39
C ALA A 56 0.00 -4.29 10.15
N VAL A 57 -0.01 -5.61 10.34
CA VAL A 57 0.03 -6.58 9.23
C VAL A 57 -1.25 -6.50 8.39
N ILE A 58 -2.43 -6.44 9.02
CA ILE A 58 -3.70 -6.31 8.29
C ILE A 58 -3.75 -5.00 7.51
N ALA A 59 -3.36 -3.88 8.11
CA ALA A 59 -3.29 -2.59 7.44
C ALA A 59 -2.28 -2.61 6.28
N GLY A 60 -1.13 -3.27 6.45
CA GLY A 60 -0.13 -3.46 5.39
C GLY A 60 -0.67 -4.29 4.21
N VAL A 61 -1.33 -5.41 4.49
CA VAL A 61 -1.92 -6.28 3.46
C VAL A 61 -3.06 -5.59 2.71
N LEU A 62 -3.98 -4.94 3.44
CA LEU A 62 -5.07 -4.16 2.84
C LEU A 62 -4.51 -2.96 2.05
N GLY A 63 -3.47 -2.31 2.56
CA GLY A 63 -2.76 -1.23 1.88
C GLY A 63 -2.17 -1.69 0.55
N LEU A 64 -1.37 -2.76 0.53
CA LEU A 64 -0.82 -3.32 -0.71
C LEU A 64 -1.92 -3.79 -1.68
N ALA A 65 -2.96 -4.48 -1.18
CA ALA A 65 -4.07 -4.92 -2.02
C ALA A 65 -4.84 -3.74 -2.63
N SER A 66 -5.04 -2.65 -1.88
CA SER A 66 -5.66 -1.42 -2.38
C SER A 66 -4.81 -0.73 -3.46
N LEU A 67 -3.48 -0.77 -3.31
CA LEU A 67 -2.56 -0.30 -4.34
C LEU A 67 -2.71 -1.12 -5.62
N PHE A 68 -2.61 -2.45 -5.55
CA PHE A 68 -2.74 -3.30 -6.73
C PHE A 68 -4.12 -3.21 -7.40
N THR A 69 -5.20 -3.12 -6.62
CA THR A 69 -6.55 -2.98 -7.18
C THR A 69 -6.82 -1.60 -7.76
N ASN A 70 -6.24 -0.52 -7.22
CA ASN A 70 -6.29 0.80 -7.85
C ASN A 70 -5.47 0.85 -9.14
N PHE A 71 -4.29 0.21 -9.18
CA PHE A 71 -3.52 0.06 -10.43
C PHE A 71 -4.30 -0.70 -11.52
N GLN A 72 -5.15 -1.67 -11.13
CA GLN A 72 -5.98 -2.41 -12.08
C GLN A 72 -7.28 -1.68 -12.47
N ARG A 73 -7.77 -0.73 -11.67
CA ARG A 73 -9.07 -0.06 -11.89
C ARG A 73 -8.96 1.34 -12.49
N GLY A 74 -7.82 2.02 -12.40
CA GLY A 74 -7.64 3.41 -12.84
C GLY A 74 -7.15 3.60 -14.28
N GLY A 75 -7.34 2.62 -15.16
CA GLY A 75 -6.55 2.52 -16.39
C GLY A 75 -6.98 3.39 -17.57
N LEU A 76 -8.27 3.62 -17.82
CA LEU A 76 -8.74 4.20 -19.10
C LEU A 76 -10.18 4.77 -18.96
N SER A 77 -10.52 5.44 -17.85
CA SER A 77 -11.93 5.79 -17.62
C SER A 77 -12.51 6.75 -18.68
N CYS A 78 -11.66 7.52 -19.37
CA CYS A 78 -12.06 8.45 -20.42
C CYS A 78 -11.88 7.92 -21.84
N LEU A 79 -11.11 6.84 -22.06
CA LEU A 79 -10.94 6.27 -23.38
C LEU A 79 -12.09 5.32 -23.77
N PRO A 80 -12.47 5.28 -25.05
CA PRO A 80 -13.42 4.28 -25.52
C PRO A 80 -12.90 2.86 -25.30
N SER A 81 -13.79 1.92 -24.98
CA SER A 81 -13.44 0.53 -24.67
C SER A 81 -12.71 -0.22 -25.79
N GLY A 82 -12.79 0.25 -27.04
CA GLY A 82 -12.08 -0.34 -28.18
C GLY A 82 -10.69 0.25 -28.43
N PHE A 83 -10.21 1.20 -27.63
CA PHE A 83 -8.90 1.81 -27.84
C PHE A 83 -7.78 0.92 -27.26
N PRO A 84 -6.71 0.61 -28.02
CA PRO A 84 -5.64 -0.27 -27.55
C PRO A 84 -4.82 0.41 -26.45
N SER A 85 -4.74 -0.25 -25.29
CA SER A 85 -3.90 0.20 -24.17
C SER A 85 -2.55 -0.50 -24.18
N TYR A 86 -1.48 0.27 -23.96
CA TYR A 86 -0.13 -0.28 -23.91
C TYR A 86 0.04 -1.17 -22.68
N PRO A 87 0.44 -2.45 -22.85
CA PRO A 87 0.65 -3.35 -21.74
C PRO A 87 1.85 -2.90 -20.90
N GLY A 88 1.68 -2.81 -19.58
CA GLY A 88 2.76 -2.40 -18.68
C GLY A 88 2.93 -0.88 -18.51
N ALA A 89 2.16 -0.06 -19.23
CA ALA A 89 2.11 1.37 -18.95
C ALA A 89 1.23 1.65 -17.72
N THR A 90 1.68 2.59 -16.87
CA THR A 90 0.93 3.11 -15.73
C THR A 90 0.31 4.46 -16.06
N VAL A 91 -0.92 4.70 -15.60
CA VAL A 91 -1.60 6.00 -15.80
C VAL A 91 -1.07 7.02 -14.80
N THR A 92 -0.45 8.08 -15.32
CA THR A 92 0.10 9.16 -14.49
C THR A 92 -0.88 10.34 -14.39
N SER A 93 -1.69 10.58 -15.42
CA SER A 93 -2.70 11.63 -15.42
C SER A 93 -3.88 11.26 -16.32
N GLU A 94 -5.10 11.53 -15.84
CA GLU A 94 -6.33 11.43 -16.61
C GLU A 94 -7.20 12.65 -16.35
N ASN A 95 -7.53 13.39 -17.41
CA ASN A 95 -8.35 14.58 -17.36
C ASN A 95 -9.43 14.49 -18.44
N THR A 96 -10.69 14.55 -18.05
CA THR A 96 -11.79 14.69 -19.00
C THR A 96 -12.37 16.09 -18.91
N TYR A 97 -12.41 16.79 -20.05
CA TYR A 97 -13.00 18.10 -20.19
C TYR A 97 -14.34 17.98 -20.91
N TYR A 98 -15.34 18.67 -20.38
CA TYR A 98 -16.69 18.76 -20.94
C TYR A 98 -16.95 20.24 -21.27
N GLY A 99 -17.55 20.52 -22.44
CA GLY A 99 -17.65 21.86 -23.03
C GLY A 99 -18.07 22.99 -22.07
N SER A 100 -17.27 24.06 -22.01
CA SER A 100 -17.58 25.34 -22.67
C SER A 100 -16.36 26.04 -23.32
N GLY A 101 -15.25 25.34 -23.51
CA GLY A 101 -14.00 25.88 -24.07
C GLY A 101 -13.32 25.02 -25.15
N LEU A 102 -14.06 24.08 -25.75
CA LEU A 102 -13.56 23.22 -26.84
C LEU A 102 -13.84 23.87 -28.22
N PRO A 103 -13.05 23.54 -29.26
CA PRO A 103 -13.33 23.95 -30.64
C PRO A 103 -14.78 23.61 -31.07
N PRO A 104 -15.38 24.39 -31.97
CA PRO A 104 -16.77 24.19 -32.38
C PRO A 104 -16.94 22.82 -33.08
N GLY A 105 -17.60 21.88 -32.41
CA GLY A 105 -17.83 20.52 -32.91
C GLY A 105 -17.62 19.43 -31.84
N ASP A 106 -16.82 19.72 -30.82
CA ASP A 106 -16.44 18.74 -29.79
C ASP A 106 -17.19 18.97 -28.49
N THR A 107 -17.77 17.91 -27.93
CA THR A 107 -18.55 17.97 -26.67
C THR A 107 -17.75 17.47 -25.48
N ARG A 108 -16.70 16.69 -25.74
CA ARG A 108 -15.86 16.05 -24.73
C ARG A 108 -14.44 15.83 -25.25
N GLU A 109 -13.45 16.25 -24.46
CA GLU A 109 -12.01 16.00 -24.69
C GLU A 109 -11.48 15.13 -23.55
N CYS A 110 -10.81 14.03 -23.88
CA CYS A 110 -10.11 13.13 -22.95
C CYS A 110 -8.61 13.31 -23.16
N ARG A 111 -7.92 13.79 -22.12
CA ARG A 111 -6.46 13.85 -22.05
C ARG A 111 -5.96 12.83 -21.07
N MET A 112 -5.07 11.98 -21.52
CA MET A 112 -4.49 10.92 -20.71
C MET A 112 -2.98 10.89 -20.92
N THR A 113 -2.24 10.72 -19.82
CA THR A 113 -0.80 10.49 -19.84
C THR A 113 -0.50 9.16 -19.19
N LEU A 114 0.17 8.28 -19.93
CA LEU A 114 0.69 7.03 -19.44
C LEU A 114 2.21 7.08 -19.43
N GLU A 115 2.80 6.29 -18.55
CA GLU A 115 4.24 6.15 -18.40
C GLU A 115 4.60 4.67 -18.51
N SER A 116 5.58 4.36 -19.37
CA SER A 116 6.13 3.02 -19.55
C SER A 116 7.62 3.02 -19.24
N THR A 117 8.13 1.90 -18.73
CA THR A 117 9.57 1.63 -18.58
C THR A 117 10.23 1.13 -19.87
N ASP A 118 9.45 0.93 -20.93
CA ASP A 118 9.96 0.49 -22.24
C ASP A 118 10.46 1.67 -23.09
N ASP A 119 11.42 1.38 -23.97
CA ASP A 119 11.96 2.36 -24.92
C ASP A 119 10.90 2.87 -25.90
N VAL A 120 11.06 4.13 -26.32
CA VAL A 120 10.10 4.80 -27.22
C VAL A 120 9.91 4.06 -28.53
N SER A 121 10.94 3.39 -29.05
CA SER A 121 10.86 2.57 -30.25
C SER A 121 9.95 1.36 -30.08
N THR A 122 9.99 0.71 -28.91
CA THR A 122 9.17 -0.46 -28.58
C THR A 122 7.71 -0.06 -28.46
N VAL A 123 7.45 1.05 -27.75
CA VAL A 123 6.11 1.62 -27.61
C VAL A 123 5.55 2.06 -28.96
N THR A 124 6.36 2.71 -29.79
CA THR A 124 5.98 3.15 -31.13
C THR A 124 5.61 1.96 -32.02
N ALA A 125 6.46 0.93 -32.09
CA ALA A 125 6.20 -0.25 -32.90
C ALA A 125 4.90 -0.97 -32.47
N TRP A 126 4.63 -1.00 -31.16
CA TRP A 126 3.39 -1.56 -30.64
C TRP A 126 2.16 -0.75 -31.06
N TYR A 127 2.17 0.57 -30.87
CA TYR A 127 1.06 1.42 -31.27
C TYR A 127 0.86 1.43 -32.80
N SER A 128 1.93 1.44 -33.59
CA SER A 128 1.82 1.35 -35.05
C SER A 128 1.17 0.05 -35.52
N SER A 129 1.37 -1.07 -34.81
CA SER A 129 0.74 -2.36 -35.16
C SER A 129 -0.70 -2.49 -34.66
N HIS A 130 -1.06 -1.85 -33.53
CA HIS A 130 -2.37 -2.01 -32.89
C HIS A 130 -3.37 -0.88 -33.19
N LEU A 131 -2.91 0.33 -33.53
CA LEU A 131 -3.81 1.47 -33.83
C LEU A 131 -4.53 1.39 -35.18
N ASN A 132 -4.29 0.33 -35.95
CA ASN A 132 -5.04 -0.03 -37.15
C ASN A 132 -5.82 -1.35 -36.97
N SER A 133 -6.07 -1.73 -35.71
CA SER A 133 -6.87 -2.90 -35.37
C SER A 133 -8.29 -2.49 -34.94
N GLY A 134 -9.28 -3.30 -35.33
CA GLY A 134 -10.68 -3.06 -35.01
C GLY A 134 -11.23 -1.80 -35.70
N ASP A 135 -11.91 -0.95 -34.93
CA ASP A 135 -12.61 0.24 -35.42
C ASP A 135 -11.73 1.50 -35.44
N TRP A 136 -10.42 1.37 -35.34
CA TRP A 136 -9.51 2.52 -35.34
C TRP A 136 -8.66 2.53 -36.60
N LYS A 137 -8.41 3.74 -37.10
CA LYS A 137 -7.40 4.01 -38.12
C LYS A 137 -6.40 5.01 -37.58
N ALA A 138 -5.12 4.76 -37.84
CA ALA A 138 -4.02 5.61 -37.46
C ALA A 138 -3.25 6.12 -38.68
N SER A 139 -2.87 7.39 -38.62
CA SER A 139 -1.95 8.03 -39.56
C SER A 139 -0.82 8.66 -38.77
N THR A 140 0.42 8.31 -39.09
CA THR A 140 1.59 8.90 -38.43
C THR A 140 2.01 10.15 -39.17
N ASP A 141 2.09 11.27 -38.47
CA ASP A 141 2.65 12.49 -39.02
C ASP A 141 4.18 12.43 -38.92
N ALA A 142 4.84 12.29 -40.07
CA ALA A 142 6.29 12.17 -40.13
C ALA A 142 7.03 13.44 -39.67
N ALA A 143 6.37 14.60 -39.66
CA ALA A 143 6.98 15.87 -39.26
C ALA A 143 6.98 16.08 -37.74
N SER A 144 5.94 15.62 -37.04
CA SER A 144 5.79 15.79 -35.59
C SER A 144 6.04 14.50 -34.78
N GLY A 145 6.05 13.33 -35.43
CA GLY A 145 6.11 12.05 -34.74
C GLY A 145 4.82 11.68 -34.01
N THR A 146 3.74 12.44 -34.21
CA THR A 146 2.43 12.22 -33.59
C THR A 146 1.62 11.23 -34.41
N ILE A 147 0.97 10.28 -33.74
CA ILE A 147 0.04 9.34 -34.38
C ILE A 147 -1.37 9.90 -34.26
N ARG A 148 -1.95 10.35 -35.38
CA ARG A 148 -3.34 10.74 -35.46
C ARG A 148 -4.23 9.51 -35.52
N VAL A 149 -5.26 9.48 -34.69
CA VAL A 149 -6.21 8.36 -34.60
C VAL A 149 -7.61 8.84 -34.90
N GLN A 150 -8.41 8.00 -35.56
CA GLN A 150 -9.83 8.25 -35.78
C GLN A 150 -10.60 6.95 -35.65
N ASN A 151 -11.78 7.01 -35.05
CA ASN A 151 -12.68 5.87 -34.98
C ASN A 151 -13.50 5.78 -36.27
N ASN A 152 -13.54 4.59 -36.88
CA ASN A 152 -14.29 4.29 -38.10
C ASN A 152 -15.80 4.24 -37.86
N SER A 153 -16.23 3.68 -36.73
CA SER A 153 -17.64 3.58 -36.34
C SER A 153 -18.22 4.92 -35.87
N LYS A 154 -17.37 5.81 -35.32
CA LYS A 154 -17.71 7.16 -34.88
C LYS A 154 -16.72 8.17 -35.44
N ALA A 155 -16.99 8.68 -36.63
CA ALA A 155 -16.09 9.61 -37.31
C ALA A 155 -15.81 10.91 -36.52
N SER A 156 -16.69 11.29 -35.58
CA SER A 156 -16.47 12.43 -34.67
C SER A 156 -15.44 12.14 -33.58
N THR A 157 -15.10 10.88 -33.31
CA THR A 157 -14.07 10.51 -32.34
C THR A 157 -12.71 10.50 -33.03
N VAL A 158 -11.95 11.56 -32.81
CA VAL A 158 -10.61 11.78 -33.36
C VAL A 158 -9.63 12.07 -32.25
N GLY A 159 -8.34 11.91 -32.50
CA GLY A 159 -7.35 12.21 -31.48
C GLY A 159 -5.92 12.08 -31.96
N ASN A 160 -5.01 12.27 -31.00
CA ASN A 160 -3.58 12.24 -31.19
C ASN A 160 -2.93 11.38 -30.09
N VAL A 161 -1.96 10.58 -30.48
CA VAL A 161 -1.06 9.86 -29.58
C VAL A 161 0.35 10.40 -29.80
N GLU A 162 0.91 11.03 -28.78
CA GLU A 162 2.28 11.52 -28.75
C GLU A 162 3.12 10.58 -27.88
N LEU A 163 4.29 10.19 -28.41
CA LEU A 163 5.22 9.29 -27.73
C LEU A 163 6.51 10.07 -27.44
N LEU A 164 6.78 10.32 -26.17
CA LEU A 164 7.89 11.15 -25.71
C LEU A 164 8.91 10.28 -24.98
N GLY A 165 10.13 10.18 -25.52
CA GLY A 165 11.25 9.53 -24.85
C GLY A 165 11.76 10.38 -23.67
N ARG A 166 11.75 9.82 -22.47
CA ARG A 166 12.23 10.42 -21.21
C ARG A 166 13.38 9.60 -20.63
N GLY A 167 14.47 9.47 -21.39
CA GLY A 167 15.61 8.64 -21.01
C GLY A 167 15.27 7.15 -21.11
N GLN A 168 15.12 6.47 -19.98
CA GLN A 168 14.76 5.04 -19.89
C GLN A 168 13.24 4.80 -19.79
N HIS A 169 12.43 5.86 -19.83
CA HIS A 169 10.98 5.78 -19.75
C HIS A 169 10.37 6.40 -21.00
N THR A 170 9.17 5.94 -21.37
CA THR A 170 8.37 6.54 -22.44
C THR A 170 7.09 7.10 -21.86
N GLU A 171 6.89 8.40 -22.08
CA GLU A 171 5.65 9.10 -21.75
C GLU A 171 4.73 9.06 -22.98
N ILE A 172 3.55 8.47 -22.81
CA ILE A 172 2.52 8.31 -23.84
C ILE A 172 1.41 9.31 -23.53
N ARG A 173 1.23 10.32 -24.37
CA ARG A 173 0.14 11.29 -24.23
C ARG A 173 -0.94 10.99 -25.25
N ILE A 174 -2.16 10.81 -24.79
CA ILE A 174 -3.32 10.54 -25.63
C ILE A 174 -4.32 11.68 -25.43
N THR A 175 -4.71 12.31 -26.53
CA THR A 175 -5.78 13.31 -26.56
C THR A 175 -6.85 12.81 -27.52
N LEU A 176 -8.08 12.65 -27.05
CA LEU A 176 -9.24 12.21 -27.85
C LEU A 176 -10.39 13.20 -27.70
N ASP A 177 -10.89 13.66 -28.83
CA ASP A 177 -12.02 14.58 -28.96
C ASP A 177 -13.25 13.80 -29.47
N SER A 178 -14.44 14.08 -28.92
CA SER A 178 -15.69 13.38 -29.26
C SER A 178 -16.98 14.19 -29.08
#